data_AF-A0A7S2Y8W5-F1
#
_entry.id   AF-A0A7S2Y8W5-F1
#
_cell.length_a   1.000
_cell.length_b   1.000
_cell.length_c   1.000
_cell.angle_alpha   90.00
_cell.angle_beta   90.00
_cell.angle_gamma   90.00
#
_symmetry.space_group_name_H-M   'P 1'
#
loop_
_entity.id
_entity.type
_entity.pdbx_description
1 polymer ?
#
loop_
_entity_poly.entity_id
_entity_poly.type
_entity_poly.pdbx_seq_one_letter_code
_entity_poly.pdbx_strand_id
1 'polypeptide(L)'
;LLLPNPSEKKAYGSTPQQPLQGYISLCLARCGWKCPPQSVSWDNMRSGSHVTMSLNGVPVQNYTKFAEDCAFLKHADGHKWKPDENEQFDIRMKTNEAGMYIRMSSLVIW
;
A
#
# COMPACT_ATOMS: atom_id res chain seq x y z
N LEU A 1 7.16 0.13 6.19
CA LEU A 1 7.34 -1.30 5.86
C LEU A 1 8.26 -1.35 4.66
N LEU A 2 9.35 -2.09 4.75
CA LEU A 2 10.31 -2.22 3.64
C LEU A 2 10.06 -3.55 2.92
N LEU A 3 9.73 -3.49 1.63
CA LEU A 3 9.46 -4.67 0.80
C LEU A 3 10.25 -4.63 -0.52
N PRO A 4 10.77 -5.76 -1.02
CA PRO A 4 10.90 -7.02 -0.30
C PRO A 4 11.91 -6.88 0.85
N ASN A 5 11.57 -7.40 2.02
CA ASN A 5 12.47 -7.48 3.16
C ASN A 5 13.57 -8.55 2.90
N PRO A 6 14.64 -8.63 3.73
CA PRO A 6 15.72 -9.59 3.50
C PRO A 6 15.27 -11.05 3.40
N SER A 7 14.24 -11.46 4.17
CA SER A 7 13.69 -12.82 4.12
C SER A 7 12.96 -13.07 2.80
N GLU A 8 12.19 -12.10 2.30
CA GLU A 8 11.52 -12.18 1.01
C GLU A 8 12.53 -12.22 -0.14
N LYS A 9 13.58 -11.38 -0.10
CA LYS A 9 14.68 -11.44 -1.07
C LYS A 9 15.37 -12.80 -1.07
N LYS A 10 15.56 -13.42 0.10
CA LYS A 10 16.14 -14.77 0.21
C LYS A 10 15.20 -15.85 -0.32
N ALA A 11 13.90 -15.74 -0.08
CA ALA A 11 12.91 -16.75 -0.45
C ALA A 11 12.54 -16.72 -1.94
N TYR A 12 12.36 -15.52 -2.51
CA TYR A 12 11.88 -15.33 -3.88
C TYR A 12 13.00 -14.96 -4.87
N GLY A 13 14.18 -14.63 -4.34
CA GLY A 13 15.28 -14.06 -5.12
C GLY A 13 15.02 -12.59 -5.48
N SER A 14 16.09 -11.85 -5.71
CA SER A 14 16.06 -10.64 -6.53
C SER A 14 16.41 -11.08 -7.94
N THR A 15 15.43 -11.59 -8.70
CA THR A 15 15.68 -12.11 -10.04
C THR A 15 15.90 -10.93 -11.00
N PRO A 16 17.10 -10.74 -11.56
CA PRO A 16 17.32 -9.70 -12.58
C PRO A 16 16.46 -9.93 -13.83
N GLN A 17 15.95 -11.16 -14.03
CA GLN A 17 15.06 -11.51 -15.13
C GLN A 17 13.60 -11.10 -14.89
N GLN A 18 13.20 -10.78 -13.66
CA GLN A 18 11.84 -10.35 -13.31
C GLN A 18 11.89 -9.20 -12.27
N PRO A 19 12.38 -8.02 -12.67
CA PRO A 19 12.38 -6.87 -11.78
C PRO A 19 10.93 -6.51 -11.41
N LEU A 20 10.75 -6.10 -10.16
CA LEU A 20 9.47 -5.56 -9.69
C LEU A 20 9.07 -4.41 -10.61
N GLN A 21 7.91 -4.53 -11.24
CA GLN A 21 7.36 -3.56 -12.17
C GLN A 21 6.96 -2.27 -11.46
N GLY A 22 6.77 -2.31 -10.14
CA GLY A 22 6.39 -1.19 -9.30
C GLY A 22 4.89 -0.93 -9.29
N TYR A 23 4.06 -1.94 -9.55
CA TYR A 23 2.60 -1.80 -9.36
C TYR A 23 2.21 -2.33 -8.00
N ILE A 24 1.60 -1.48 -7.19
CA ILE A 24 1.34 -1.79 -5.79
C ILE A 24 -0.16 -1.84 -5.56
N SER A 25 -0.64 -3.03 -5.22
CA SER A 25 -2.03 -3.24 -4.80
C SER A 25 -2.10 -3.43 -3.29
N LEU A 26 -3.05 -2.74 -2.68
CA LEU A 26 -3.38 -2.89 -1.27
C LEU A 26 -4.82 -3.39 -1.18
N CYS A 27 -5.07 -4.35 -0.29
CA CYS A 27 -6.40 -4.76 0.11
C CYS A 27 -6.61 -4.44 1.58
N LEU A 28 -7.71 -3.76 1.89
CA LEU A 28 -8.17 -3.60 3.27
C LEU A 28 -8.82 -4.90 3.74
N ALA A 29 -8.79 -5.16 5.04
CA ALA A 29 -9.47 -6.33 5.57
C ALA A 29 -10.98 -6.11 5.49
N ARG A 30 -11.69 -7.07 4.90
CA ARG A 30 -13.14 -7.13 5.00
C ARG A 30 -13.55 -7.20 6.46
N CYS A 31 -14.58 -6.44 6.79
CA CYS A 31 -15.37 -6.70 7.98
C CYS A 31 -16.51 -7.64 7.60
N GLY A 32 -17.07 -8.36 8.58
CA GLY A 32 -18.31 -9.09 8.37
C GLY A 32 -19.49 -8.11 8.25
N TRP A 33 -20.46 -8.21 9.15
CA TRP A 33 -21.67 -7.38 9.09
C TRP A 33 -21.43 -5.89 9.41
N LYS A 34 -20.46 -5.55 10.27
CA LYS A 34 -20.12 -4.17 10.66
C LYS A 34 -18.61 -3.99 10.79
N CYS A 35 -18.07 -2.95 10.14
CA CYS A 35 -16.73 -2.47 10.46
C CYS A 35 -16.75 -1.66 11.75
N PRO A 36 -15.73 -1.81 12.62
CA PRO A 36 -15.48 -0.84 13.68
C PRO A 36 -15.35 0.55 13.07
N PRO A 37 -16.01 1.59 13.62
CA PRO A 37 -15.95 2.93 13.06
C PRO A 37 -14.53 3.51 13.05
N GLN A 38 -13.63 2.94 13.86
CA GLN A 38 -12.22 3.30 13.93
C GLN A 38 -11.36 2.69 12.80
N SER A 39 -11.93 1.77 12.01
CA SER A 39 -11.22 1.14 10.90
C SER A 39 -11.26 2.05 9.69
N VAL A 40 -10.09 2.34 9.15
CA VAL A 40 -9.95 3.11 7.91
C VAL A 40 -10.59 2.36 6.74
N SER A 41 -11.43 3.08 5.99
CA SER A 41 -11.98 2.65 4.70
C SER A 41 -11.24 3.30 3.53
N TRP A 42 -11.53 2.83 2.31
CA TRP A 42 -11.02 3.44 1.08
C TRP A 42 -11.44 4.91 0.92
N ASP A 43 -12.62 5.29 1.41
CA ASP A 43 -13.04 6.70 1.37
C ASP A 43 -12.20 7.56 2.31
N ASN A 44 -11.86 7.05 3.49
CA ASN A 44 -10.95 7.72 4.42
C ASN A 44 -9.53 7.86 3.85
N MET A 45 -9.08 6.90 3.03
CA MET A 45 -7.80 7.00 2.31
C MET A 45 -7.85 8.02 1.17
N ARG A 46 -8.97 8.09 0.42
CA ARG A 46 -9.12 9.02 -0.71
C ARG A 46 -9.12 10.47 -0.27
N SER A 47 -9.76 10.78 0.85
CA SER A 47 -9.80 12.15 1.38
C SER A 47 -8.46 12.61 1.95
N GLY A 48 -7.55 11.68 2.26
CA GLY A 48 -6.29 11.97 2.96
C GLY A 48 -6.46 12.50 4.39
N SER A 49 -7.69 12.68 4.87
CA SER A 49 -7.99 13.32 6.15
C SER A 49 -7.65 12.40 7.33
N HIS A 50 -7.96 11.11 7.24
CA HIS A 50 -7.75 10.17 8.34
C HIS A 50 -6.47 9.36 8.20
N VAL A 51 -5.95 9.20 6.98
CA VAL A 51 -4.74 8.43 6.68
C VAL A 51 -3.89 9.12 5.65
N THR A 52 -2.59 9.13 5.91
CA THR A 52 -1.56 9.45 4.93
C THR A 52 -0.77 8.19 4.59
N MET A 53 -0.43 8.04 3.31
CA MET A 53 0.40 6.95 2.82
C MET A 53 1.45 7.49 1.86
N SER A 54 2.66 6.97 1.96
CA SER A 54 3.75 7.27 1.03
C SER A 54 4.57 6.04 0.73
N LEU A 55 5.19 6.04 -0.45
CA LEU A 55 6.10 5.01 -0.91
C LEU A 55 7.40 5.68 -1.34
N ASN A 56 8.51 5.29 -0.73
CA ASN A 56 9.81 5.91 -0.97
C ASN A 56 9.75 7.44 -0.79
N GLY A 57 8.96 7.91 0.19
CA GLY A 57 8.74 9.34 0.45
C GLY A 57 7.76 10.03 -0.51
N VAL A 58 7.34 9.40 -1.61
CA VAL A 58 6.36 9.95 -2.54
C VAL A 58 4.94 9.68 -2.04
N PRO A 59 4.08 10.70 -1.90
CA PRO A 59 2.73 10.51 -1.36
C PRO A 59 1.83 9.73 -2.33
N VAL A 60 1.05 8.80 -1.79
CA VAL A 60 -0.11 8.24 -2.50
C VAL A 60 -1.16 9.32 -2.58
N GLN A 61 -1.58 9.66 -3.79
CA GLN A 61 -2.57 10.70 -4.01
C GLN A 61 -3.96 10.13 -4.23
N ASN A 62 -4.04 8.95 -4.85
CA ASN A 62 -5.32 8.34 -5.21
C ASN A 62 -5.11 6.83 -5.46
N TYR A 63 -6.15 6.12 -5.88
CA TYR A 63 -6.11 4.69 -6.18
C TYR A 63 -7.06 4.32 -7.33
N THR A 64 -7.02 3.07 -7.78
CA THR A 64 -7.99 2.49 -8.72
C THR A 64 -8.46 1.15 -8.16
N LYS A 65 -9.74 1.09 -7.78
CA LYS A 65 -10.35 -0.14 -7.26
C LYS A 65 -10.49 -1.17 -8.38
N PHE A 66 -10.15 -2.41 -8.08
CA PHE A 66 -10.41 -3.56 -8.95
C PHE A 66 -11.26 -4.64 -8.26
N ALA A 67 -11.43 -4.53 -6.94
CA ALA A 67 -12.40 -5.27 -6.15
C ALA A 67 -12.94 -4.33 -5.06
N GLU A 68 -13.93 -4.79 -4.29
CA GLU A 68 -14.57 -4.01 -3.22
C GLU A 68 -13.54 -3.46 -2.20
N ASP A 69 -12.59 -4.30 -1.79
CA ASP A 69 -11.62 -3.99 -0.75
C ASP A 69 -10.20 -3.81 -1.26
N CYS A 70 -9.98 -3.94 -2.57
CA CYS A 70 -8.65 -3.91 -3.17
C CYS A 70 -8.51 -2.81 -4.22
N ALA A 71 -7.37 -2.12 -4.18
CA ALA A 71 -7.07 -1.07 -5.14
C ALA A 71 -5.57 -1.02 -5.47
N PHE A 72 -5.26 -0.57 -6.68
CA PHE A 72 -3.91 -0.14 -7.06
C PHE A 72 -3.66 1.28 -6.61
N LEU A 73 -2.53 1.50 -5.94
CA LEU A 73 -2.11 2.82 -5.47
C LEU A 73 -1.57 3.66 -6.63
N LYS A 74 -1.78 4.98 -6.60
CA LYS A 74 -1.20 5.91 -7.57
C LYS A 74 -0.68 7.20 -6.93
N HIS A 75 0.42 7.70 -7.46
CA HIS A 75 0.90 9.07 -7.27
C HIS A 75 0.44 9.93 -8.46
N ALA A 76 0.91 11.18 -8.53
CA ALA A 76 0.53 12.14 -9.58
C ALA A 76 0.75 11.61 -11.00
N ASP A 77 1.84 10.86 -11.23
CA ASP A 77 2.25 10.41 -12.57
C ASP A 77 1.67 9.02 -12.94
N GLY A 78 0.84 8.43 -12.08
CA GLY A 78 0.16 7.16 -12.34
C GLY A 78 0.46 6.06 -11.32
N HIS A 79 0.37 4.80 -11.78
CA HIS A 79 0.40 3.60 -10.94
C HIS A 79 1.79 2.98 -10.73
N LYS A 80 2.80 3.44 -11.47
CA LYS A 80 4.12 2.81 -11.52
C LYS A 80 5.09 3.50 -10.57
N TRP A 81 5.42 2.83 -9.49
CA TRP A 81 6.34 3.28 -8.46
C TRP A 81 7.78 2.83 -8.77
N LYS A 82 8.77 3.66 -8.43
CA LYS A 82 10.19 3.27 -8.55
C LYS A 82 10.70 2.76 -7.20
N PRO A 83 11.41 1.61 -7.16
CA PRO A 83 12.09 1.19 -5.95
C PRO A 83 13.27 2.13 -5.63
N ASP A 84 13.80 1.99 -4.42
CA ASP A 84 15.04 2.65 -3.99
C ASP A 84 16.29 1.96 -4.59
N GLU A 85 17.47 2.45 -4.21
CA GLU A 85 18.76 1.93 -4.66
C GLU A 85 19.01 0.46 -4.26
N ASN A 86 18.26 -0.06 -3.29
CA ASN A 86 18.32 -1.44 -2.83
C ASN A 86 17.24 -2.31 -3.48
N GLU A 87 16.52 -1.83 -4.49
CA GLU A 87 15.37 -2.49 -5.10
C GLU A 87 14.23 -2.72 -4.09
N GLN A 88 14.01 -1.77 -3.17
CA GLN A 88 12.97 -1.85 -2.14
C GLN A 88 11.97 -0.69 -2.22
N PHE A 89 10.82 -0.92 -1.61
CA PHE A 89 9.75 0.04 -1.40
C PHE A 89 9.57 0.26 0.10
N ASP A 90 9.88 1.45 0.58
CA ASP A 90 9.52 1.92 1.92
C ASP A 90 8.11 2.47 1.91
N ILE A 91 7.19 1.63 2.36
CA ILE A 91 5.76 1.92 2.43
C ILE A 91 5.44 2.43 3.82
N ARG A 92 5.11 3.72 3.93
CA ARG A 92 4.75 4.36 5.20
C ARG A 92 3.27 4.67 5.20
N MET A 93 2.60 4.32 6.30
CA MET A 93 1.19 4.60 6.51
C MET A 93 1.03 5.17 7.90
N LYS A 94 0.25 6.23 8.04
CA LYS A 94 -0.01 6.90 9.31
C LYS A 94 -1.48 7.28 9.40
N THR A 95 -2.10 6.98 10.53
CA THR A 95 -3.41 7.51 10.90
C THR A 95 -3.23 8.92 11.49
N ASN A 96 -4.04 9.86 11.03
CA ASN A 96 -3.98 11.25 11.44
C ASN A 96 -4.87 11.53 12.66
N GLU A 97 -5.74 10.60 13.02
CA GLU A 97 -6.68 10.71 14.12
C GLU A 97 -6.40 9.65 15.19
N ALA A 98 -6.49 10.07 16.46
CA ALA A 98 -6.28 9.19 17.59
C ALA A 98 -7.35 8.08 17.63
N GLY A 99 -6.92 6.85 17.89
CA GLY A 99 -7.81 5.68 17.96
C GLY A 99 -8.17 5.06 16.61
N MET A 100 -7.87 5.73 15.48
CA MET A 100 -8.02 5.15 14.15
C MET A 100 -6.90 4.15 13.86
N TYR A 101 -7.22 3.08 13.13
CA TYR A 101 -6.24 2.09 12.68
C TYR A 101 -6.55 1.58 11.27
N ILE A 102 -5.51 1.04 10.64
CA ILE A 102 -5.59 0.46 9.30
C ILE A 102 -5.53 -1.06 9.46
N ARG A 103 -6.56 -1.77 9.00
CA ARG A 103 -6.51 -3.23 8.85
C ARG A 103 -6.29 -3.57 7.40
N MET A 104 -5.09 -4.04 7.08
CA MET A 104 -4.75 -4.55 5.77
C MET A 104 -4.94 -6.07 5.74
N SER A 105 -5.50 -6.60 4.66
CA SER A 105 -5.54 -8.04 4.41
C SER A 105 -4.35 -8.48 3.57
N SER A 106 -3.98 -7.70 2.55
CA SER A 106 -2.84 -7.98 1.70
C SER A 106 -2.22 -6.71 1.13
N LEU A 107 -0.94 -6.81 0.82
CA LEU A 107 -0.16 -5.79 0.11
C LEU A 107 0.75 -6.55 -0.86
N VAL A 108 0.60 -6.26 -2.15
CA VAL A 108 1.29 -6.99 -3.21
C VAL A 108 2.02 -5.99 -4.09
N ILE A 109 3.27 -6.31 -4.42
CA ILE A 109 4.12 -5.56 -5.32
C ILE A 109 4.40 -6.46 -6.53
N TRP A 110 4.01 -5.99 -7.70
CA TRP A 110 4.32 -6.60 -8.99
C TRP A 110 5.51 -5.89 -9.62
#